data_AF-A0A6A3ND28-F1
#
_entry.id   AF-A0A6A3ND28-F1
#
_cell.length_a   1.000
_cell.length_b   1.000
_cell.length_c   1.000
_cell.angle_alpha   90.00
_cell.angle_beta   90.00
_cell.angle_gamma   90.00
#
_symmetry.space_group_name_H-M   'P 1'
#
loop_
_entity.id
_entity.type
_entity.pdbx_description
1 polymer ?
#
loop_
_entity_poly.entity_id
_entity_poly.type
_entity_poly.pdbx_seq_one_letter_code
_entity_poly.pdbx_strand_id
1 'polypeptide(L)'
;MGKERFTINPFPALELSDAEKNQLLELGRTIIEANFERDDAFFKTGRKVDHRRWKLAKEREHMFVHTERPEYTGADAMSNTLHSSSKLPAILSPVTT
;
A
#
# COMPACT_ATOMS: atom_id res chain seq x y z
N MET A 1 8.40 34.94 -21.43
CA MET A 1 6.95 34.81 -21.14
C MET A 1 6.56 33.34 -21.24
N GLY A 2 6.55 32.57 -20.15
CA GLY A 2 6.37 31.11 -20.23
C GLY A 2 6.10 30.38 -18.92
N LYS A 3 5.44 31.02 -17.94
CA LYS A 3 5.22 30.45 -16.60
C LYS A 3 3.76 30.19 -16.22
N GLU A 4 2.81 30.39 -17.14
CA GLU A 4 1.38 30.41 -16.76
C GLU A 4 0.50 29.32 -17.41
N ARG A 5 1.06 28.43 -18.25
CA ARG A 5 0.24 27.52 -19.08
C ARG A 5 -0.04 26.12 -18.49
N PHE A 6 0.43 25.81 -17.28
CA PHE A 6 0.33 24.45 -16.73
C PHE A 6 -0.41 24.34 -15.39
N THR A 7 -1.08 25.41 -14.95
CA THR A 7 -1.76 25.45 -13.64
C THR A 7 -3.29 25.38 -13.72
N ILE A 8 -3.86 25.17 -14.91
CA ILE A 8 -5.31 25.02 -15.05
C ILE A 8 -5.63 23.54 -14.89
N ASN A 9 -6.25 23.19 -13.76
CA ASN A 9 -6.82 21.86 -13.56
C ASN A 9 -7.86 21.62 -14.67
N PRO A 10 -7.65 20.66 -15.58
CA PRO A 10 -8.57 20.41 -16.69
C PRO A 10 -9.84 19.67 -16.26
N PHE A 11 -9.92 19.25 -15.00
CA PHE A 11 -11.05 18.52 -14.46
C PHE A 11 -12.01 19.46 -13.72
N PRO A 12 -13.33 19.21 -13.80
CA PRO A 12 -14.31 19.95 -12.99
C PRO A 12 -14.04 19.73 -11.50
N ALA A 13 -14.56 20.64 -10.67
CA ALA A 13 -14.53 20.45 -9.23
C ALA A 13 -15.22 19.13 -8.87
N LEU A 14 -14.54 18.30 -8.07
CA LEU A 14 -15.12 17.06 -7.58
C LEU A 14 -16.18 17.40 -6.54
N GLU A 15 -17.44 17.21 -6.90
CA GLU A 15 -18.58 17.35 -5.99
C GLU A 15 -18.97 15.98 -5.47
N LEU A 16 -18.80 15.76 -4.17
CA LEU A 16 -19.24 14.57 -3.48
C LEU A 16 -20.39 14.94 -2.55
N SER A 17 -21.46 14.15 -2.59
CA SER A 17 -22.48 14.14 -1.56
C SER A 17 -21.89 13.71 -0.21
N ASP A 18 -22.56 14.05 0.89
CA ASP A 18 -22.11 13.61 2.21
C ASP A 18 -22.15 12.09 2.36
N ALA A 19 -23.05 11.41 1.63
CA ALA A 19 -23.09 9.96 1.55
C ALA A 19 -21.82 9.38 0.91
N GLU A 20 -21.40 9.92 -0.25
CA GLU A 20 -20.18 9.47 -0.95
C GLU A 20 -18.91 9.75 -0.11
N LYS A 21 -18.85 10.90 0.57
CA LYS A 21 -17.76 11.20 1.51
C LYS A 21 -17.68 10.16 2.62
N ASN A 22 -18.83 9.80 3.21
CA ASN A 22 -18.88 8.77 4.26
C ASN A 22 -18.44 7.39 3.74
N GLN A 23 -18.82 7.03 2.52
CA GLN A 23 -18.36 5.78 1.90
C GLN A 23 -16.84 5.77 1.69
N LEU A 24 -16.25 6.88 1.26
CA LEU A 24 -14.79 6.99 1.10
C LEU A 24 -14.05 6.91 2.44
N LEU A 25 -14.62 7.50 3.50
CA LEU A 25 -14.06 7.39 4.85
C LEU A 25 -14.10 5.96 5.36
N GLU A 26 -15.22 5.26 5.15
CA GLU A 26 -15.38 3.87 5.58
C GLU A 26 -14.46 2.93 4.80
N LEU A 27 -14.35 3.15 3.48
CA LEU A 27 -13.37 2.47 2.65
C LEU A 27 -11.97 2.68 3.22
N GLY A 28 -11.59 3.93 3.50
CA GLY A 28 -10.30 4.30 4.10
C GLY A 28 -10.00 3.54 5.40
N ARG A 29 -10.97 3.47 6.32
CA ARG A 29 -10.86 2.70 7.57
C ARG A 29 -10.62 1.22 7.30
N THR A 30 -11.42 0.65 6.40
CA THR A 30 -11.30 -0.76 6.02
C THR A 30 -9.91 -1.07 5.44
N ILE A 31 -9.34 -0.18 4.61
CA ILE A 31 -7.97 -0.33 4.08
C ILE A 31 -6.96 -0.39 5.21
N ILE A 32 -7.07 0.56 6.15
CA ILE A 32 -6.13 0.74 7.25
C ILE A 32 -6.18 -0.50 8.17
N GLU A 33 -7.37 -0.92 8.57
CA GLU A 33 -7.57 -2.10 9.42
C GLU A 33 -7.03 -3.38 8.76
N ALA A 34 -7.36 -3.61 7.49
CA ALA A 34 -6.87 -4.78 6.75
C ALA A 34 -5.33 -4.79 6.58
N ASN A 35 -4.69 -3.62 6.51
CA ASN A 35 -3.23 -3.54 6.49
C ASN A 35 -2.63 -3.83 7.87
N PHE A 36 -3.23 -3.29 8.94
CA PHE A 36 -2.77 -3.59 10.30
C PHE A 36 -2.88 -5.08 10.63
N GLU A 37 -4.00 -5.73 10.29
CA GLU A 37 -4.16 -7.17 10.50
C GLU A 37 -3.12 -7.99 9.74
N ARG A 38 -2.81 -7.60 8.50
CA ARG A 38 -1.79 -8.26 7.68
C ARG A 38 -0.39 -8.12 8.28
N ASP A 39 -0.06 -6.93 8.77
CA ASP A 39 1.29 -6.59 9.22
C ASP A 39 1.51 -6.83 10.73
N ASP A 40 0.47 -7.22 11.48
CA ASP A 40 0.52 -7.47 12.92
C ASP A 40 1.64 -8.45 13.33
N ALA A 41 1.84 -9.52 12.55
CA ALA A 41 2.92 -10.47 12.79
C ALA A 41 4.32 -9.83 12.64
N PHE A 42 4.49 -8.92 11.68
CA PHE A 42 5.73 -8.17 11.49
C PHE A 42 6.00 -7.22 12.68
N PHE A 43 4.96 -6.55 13.19
CA PHE A 43 5.09 -5.71 14.38
C PHE A 43 5.44 -6.54 15.62
N LYS A 44 4.79 -7.68 15.84
CA LYS A 44 5.03 -8.58 16.98
C LYS A 44 6.43 -9.19 17.00
N THR A 45 7.05 -9.38 15.85
CA THR A 45 8.42 -9.93 15.73
C THR A 45 9.52 -8.87 15.87
N GLY A 46 9.15 -7.64 16.24
CA GLY A 46 10.09 -6.53 16.38
C GLY A 46 10.53 -5.95 15.04
N ARG A 47 9.63 -5.95 14.04
CA ARG A 47 9.86 -5.39 12.70
C ARG A 47 11.03 -6.04 11.96
N LYS A 48 11.14 -7.37 12.07
CA LYS A 48 12.19 -8.15 11.40
C LYS A 48 11.63 -8.81 10.15
N VAL A 49 12.37 -8.68 9.06
CA VAL A 49 12.02 -9.29 7.77
C VAL A 49 12.36 -10.78 7.82
N ASP A 50 11.39 -11.65 7.52
CA ASP A 50 11.65 -13.07 7.28
C ASP A 50 12.26 -13.27 5.89
N HIS A 51 13.57 -13.53 5.84
CA HIS A 51 14.29 -13.73 4.58
C HIS A 51 13.95 -15.03 3.84
N ARG A 52 13.28 -15.99 4.50
CA ARG A 52 12.72 -17.19 3.84
C ARG A 52 11.53 -16.85 2.97
N ARG A 53 10.76 -15.84 3.36
CA ARG A 53 9.60 -15.32 2.63
C ARG A 53 9.98 -14.18 1.69
N TRP A 54 10.82 -13.25 2.16
CA TRP A 54 11.07 -11.97 1.50
C TRP A 54 12.49 -11.90 0.93
N LYS A 55 12.60 -11.52 -0.36
CA LYS A 55 13.86 -11.25 -1.05
C LYS A 55 14.08 -9.75 -1.17
N LEU A 56 15.28 -9.25 -0.85
CA LEU A 56 15.63 -7.84 -1.09
C LEU A 56 15.60 -7.57 -2.60
N ALA A 57 14.80 -6.59 -3.00
CA ALA A 57 14.64 -6.16 -4.40
C ALA A 57 15.40 -4.87 -4.68
N LYS A 58 15.41 -3.92 -3.72
CA LYS A 58 16.10 -2.64 -3.87
C LYS A 58 16.52 -2.09 -2.52
N GLU A 59 17.66 -1.41 -2.49
CA GLU A 59 18.14 -0.63 -1.36
C GLU A 59 18.51 0.77 -1.83
N ARG A 60 18.10 1.79 -1.07
CA ARG A 60 18.51 3.19 -1.29
C ARG A 60 18.35 3.97 0.00
N GLU A 61 19.36 4.74 0.41
CA GLU A 61 19.24 5.73 1.50
C GLU A 61 18.55 5.14 2.76
N HIS A 62 19.05 3.99 3.24
CA HIS A 62 18.50 3.22 4.38
C HIS A 62 17.07 2.67 4.19
N MET A 63 16.53 2.73 2.98
CA MET A 63 15.26 2.12 2.60
C MET A 63 15.51 0.77 1.93
N PHE A 64 14.89 -0.29 2.49
CA PHE A 64 14.97 -1.64 1.97
C PHE A 64 13.60 -2.07 1.43
N VAL A 65 13.54 -2.34 0.14
CA VAL A 65 12.34 -2.83 -0.54
C VAL A 65 12.50 -4.32 -0.74
N HIS A 66 11.55 -5.09 -0.21
CA HIS A 66 11.51 -6.54 -0.36
C HIS A 66 10.33 -6.97 -1.23
N THR A 67 10.51 -8.07 -1.96
CA THR A 67 9.44 -8.74 -2.71
C THR A 67 9.28 -10.16 -2.21
N GLU A 68 8.05 -10.67 -2.19
CA GLU A 68 7.79 -12.04 -1.78
C GLU A 68 8.47 -13.01 -2.75
N ARG A 69 9.06 -14.07 -2.21
CA ARG A 69 9.66 -15.15 -2.97
C ARG A 69 8.54 -16.00 -3.58
N PRO A 70 8.57 -16.30 -4.89
CA PRO A 70 7.52 -17.11 -5.53
C PRO A 70 7.41 -18.53 -4.96
N GLU A 71 8.49 -19.05 -4.36
CA GLU A 71 8.53 -20.33 -3.67
C GLU A 71 7.87 -20.34 -2.27
N TYR A 72 7.42 -19.18 -1.77
CA TYR A 72 6.78 -19.10 -0.46
C TYR A 72 5.35 -19.64 -0.49
N THR A 73 5.06 -20.63 0.36
CA THR A 73 3.75 -21.31 0.44
C THR A 73 3.12 -21.23 1.84
N GLY A 74 3.50 -20.23 2.64
CA GLY A 74 2.89 -19.97 3.94
C GLY A 74 1.39 -19.67 3.85
N ALA A 75 0.66 -19.82 4.96
CA ALA A 75 -0.78 -19.52 5.02
C ALA A 75 -1.09 -18.03 4.71
N ASP A 76 -0.09 -17.18 4.86
CA ASP A 76 -0.06 -15.74 4.63
C ASP A 76 0.60 -15.35 3.29
N ALA A 77 0.90 -16.33 2.41
CA ALA A 77 1.46 -16.06 1.09
C ALA A 77 0.59 -15.08 0.31
N MET A 78 1.22 -14.11 -0.36
CA MET A 78 0.50 -13.20 -1.24
C MET A 78 0.05 -13.99 -2.47
N SER A 79 -1.23 -14.36 -2.52
CA SER A 79 -1.87 -14.76 -3.77
C SER A 79 -1.55 -13.69 -4.81
N ASN A 80 -1.04 -14.08 -5.99
CA ASN A 80 -0.60 -13.19 -7.05
C ASN A 80 -1.79 -12.34 -7.53
N THR A 81 -2.07 -11.23 -6.83
CA THR A 81 -3.29 -10.44 -6.97
C THR A 81 -3.10 -9.37 -8.06
N LEU A 82 -2.45 -9.75 -9.17
CA LEU A 82 -2.42 -8.90 -10.34
C LEU A 82 -3.82 -8.73 -10.96
N HIS A 83 -4.82 -9.54 -10.55
CA HIS A 83 -6.15 -9.60 -11.16
C HIS A 83 -7.35 -9.67 -10.20
N SER A 84 -7.22 -9.51 -8.88
CA SER A 84 -8.41 -9.37 -8.01
C SER A 84 -8.55 -7.92 -7.57
N SER A 85 -9.46 -7.21 -8.22
CA SER A 85 -9.89 -5.84 -7.84
C SER A 85 -10.48 -5.74 -6.42
N SER A 86 -10.54 -6.85 -5.68
CA SER A 86 -11.12 -6.95 -4.34
C SER A 86 -10.12 -6.74 -3.20
N LYS A 87 -8.80 -6.72 -3.47
CA LYS A 87 -7.80 -6.43 -2.44
C LYS A 87 -6.99 -5.22 -2.86
N LEU A 88 -7.12 -4.19 -2.04
CA LEU A 88 -6.53 -2.88 -2.23
C LEU A 88 -5.02 -3.01 -2.47
N PRO A 89 -4.45 -2.21 -3.39
CA PRO A 89 -3.02 -2.25 -3.66
C PRO A 89 -2.26 -2.03 -2.35
N ALA A 90 -1.22 -2.82 -2.11
CA ALA A 90 -0.35 -2.65 -0.96
C ALA A 90 0.23 -1.23 -1.02
N ILE A 91 -0.27 -0.34 -0.16
CA ILE A 91 0.30 0.99 0.01
C ILE A 91 1.60 0.75 0.76
N LEU A 92 2.70 0.67 0.00
CA LEU A 92 4.05 0.59 0.55
C LEU A 92 4.22 1.80 1.46
N SER A 93 4.21 1.58 2.77
CA SER A 93 4.53 2.60 3.75
C SER A 93 6.05 2.72 3.78
N PRO A 94 6.64 3.84 3.33
CA PRO A 94 8.05 4.10 3.60
C PRO A 94 8.14 4.45 5.09
N VAL A 95 8.38 3.46 5.95
CA VAL A 95 8.75 3.73 7.33
C VAL A 95 10.23 4.13 7.31
N THR A 96 10.47 5.43 7.32
CA THR A 96 11.78 6.03 7.60
C THR A 96 11.91 6.17 9.11
N THR A 97 13.00 5.67 9.70
CA THR A 97 13.50 6.11 11.01
C THR A 97 14.93 6.56 10.85
#